data_AF-A0A1C5PEK0-F1
#
_entry.id   AF-A0A1C5PEK0-F1
#
_cell.length_a   1.000
_cell.length_b   1.000
_cell.length_c   1.000
_cell.angle_alpha   90.00
_cell.angle_beta   90.00
_cell.angle_gamma   90.00
#
_symmetry.space_group_name_H-M   'P 1'
#
loop_
_entity.id
_entity.type
_entity.pdbx_description
1 polymer ?
#
loop_
_entity_poly.entity_id
_entity_poly.type
_entity_poly.pdbx_seq_one_letter_code
_entity_poly.pdbx_strand_id
1 'polypeptide(L)'
;MARTIVEVPLRQDPRAADAVARSVLAAEGYHEMSYNNNTELVWKMGTGVMTAMHYIKLEYNASAMRISGWVQIGVGSVGGKERDLKGFVGAIPKKSVLNTIEKIKAALA
;
A
#
# COMPACT_ATOMS: atom_id res chain seq x y z
N MET A 1 8.59 -12.63 3.60
CA MET A 1 7.31 -12.23 2.99
C MET A 1 7.59 -11.20 1.91
N ALA A 2 6.95 -11.30 0.75
CA ALA A 2 7.26 -10.50 -0.45
C ALA A 2 6.61 -9.11 -0.41
N ARG A 3 6.69 -8.37 0.69
CA ARG A 3 6.17 -7.00 0.79
C ARG A 3 7.34 -6.03 0.66
N THR A 4 7.17 -4.96 -0.12
CA THR A 4 8.15 -3.88 -0.17
C THR A 4 7.86 -2.92 0.97
N ILE A 5 8.88 -2.66 1.79
CA ILE A 5 8.77 -1.81 2.97
C ILE A 5 9.53 -0.52 2.71
N VAL A 6 8.88 0.61 2.95
CA VAL A 6 9.46 1.95 2.91
C VAL A 6 9.22 2.62 4.24
N GLU A 7 10.29 3.12 4.86
CA GLU A 7 10.20 3.88 6.11
C GLU A 7 10.37 5.37 5.81
N VAL A 8 9.43 6.17 6.33
CA VAL A 8 9.41 7.62 6.19
C VAL A 8 9.52 8.21 7.60
N PRO A 9 10.60 8.95 7.93
CA PRO A 9 10.70 9.59 9.23
C PRO A 9 9.60 10.65 9.38
N LEU A 10 8.91 10.64 10.52
CA LEU A 10 7.84 11.58 10.81
C LEU A 10 8.43 12.78 11.56
N ARG A 11 8.28 13.97 10.97
CA ARG A 11 8.63 15.25 11.60
C ARG A 11 7.44 15.89 12.32
N GLN A 12 6.25 15.37 12.08
CA GLN A 12 4.97 15.89 12.53
C GLN A 12 4.24 14.83 13.38
N ASP A 13 3.15 15.25 14.03
CA ASP A 13 2.33 14.35 14.83
C ASP A 13 1.87 13.12 14.01
N PRO A 14 2.00 11.89 14.54
CA PRO A 14 1.62 10.69 13.81
C PRO A 14 0.17 10.66 13.32
N ARG A 15 -0.76 11.33 14.02
CA ARG A 15 -2.17 11.41 13.60
C ARG A 15 -2.35 12.35 12.41
N ALA A 16 -1.59 13.45 12.37
CA ALA A 16 -1.60 14.36 11.23
C ALA A 16 -1.01 13.66 9.99
N ALA A 17 0.10 12.93 10.16
CA ALA A 17 0.68 12.12 9.10
C ALA A 17 -0.28 11.04 8.59
N ASP A 18 -1.03 10.40 9.49
CA ASP A 18 -2.05 9.43 9.11
C ASP A 18 -3.17 10.04 8.27
N ALA A 19 -3.73 11.17 8.70
CA ALA A 19 -4.76 11.85 7.95
C ALA A 19 -4.31 12.23 6.52
N VAL A 20 -3.07 12.69 6.37
CA VAL A 20 -2.47 13.02 5.06
C VAL A 20 -2.30 11.75 4.21
N ALA A 21 -1.73 10.68 4.77
CA ALA A 21 -1.52 9.43 4.04
C ALA A 21 -2.83 8.80 3.58
N ARG A 22 -3.86 8.78 4.44
CA ARG A 22 -5.20 8.28 4.13
C ARG A 22 -5.89 9.13 3.06
N SER A 23 -5.70 10.45 3.08
CA SER A 23 -6.21 11.36 2.05
C SER A 23 -5.59 11.09 0.67
N VAL A 24 -4.27 10.87 0.61
CA VAL A 24 -3.58 10.49 -0.64
C VAL A 24 -4.11 9.15 -1.16
N LEU A 25 -4.26 8.16 -0.29
CA LEU A 25 -4.77 6.83 -0.67
C LEU A 25 -6.20 6.90 -1.21
N ALA A 26 -7.08 7.64 -0.54
CA ALA A 26 -8.45 7.86 -0.99
C ALA A 26 -8.50 8.59 -2.35
N ALA A 27 -7.66 9.63 -2.53
CA ALA A 27 -7.56 10.36 -3.79
C ALA A 27 -7.08 9.48 -4.96
N GLU A 28 -6.20 8.52 -4.67
CA GLU A 28 -5.76 7.54 -5.66
C GLU A 28 -6.82 6.45 -5.91
N GLY A 29 -7.88 6.33 -5.11
CA GLY A 29 -8.94 5.34 -5.28
C GLY A 29 -8.72 4.03 -4.49
N TYR A 30 -7.90 4.09 -3.43
CA TYR A 30 -7.81 3.00 -2.47
C TYR A 30 -8.93 3.09 -1.44
N HIS A 31 -9.35 1.93 -0.93
CA HIS A 31 -10.33 1.81 0.13
C HIS A 31 -9.80 0.92 1.26
N GLU A 32 -10.18 1.24 2.50
CA GLU A 32 -9.80 0.44 3.66
C GLU A 32 -10.52 -0.90 3.65
N MET A 33 -9.76 -1.96 3.93
CA MET A 33 -10.24 -3.33 4.01
C MET A 33 -9.49 -4.04 5.12
N SER A 34 -10.22 -4.82 5.89
CA SER A 34 -9.65 -5.80 6.81
C SER A 34 -9.07 -6.98 6.02
N TYR A 35 -7.79 -7.27 6.22
CA TYR A 35 -7.03 -8.32 5.53
C TYR A 35 -6.61 -9.40 6.52
N ASN A 36 -6.37 -10.62 6.01
CA ASN A 36 -5.91 -11.77 6.77
C ASN A 36 -6.77 -12.04 8.03
N ASN A 37 -8.04 -12.40 7.86
CA ASN A 37 -9.00 -12.66 8.95
C ASN A 37 -9.14 -11.48 9.95
N ASN A 38 -9.20 -10.25 9.45
CA ASN A 38 -9.33 -9.02 10.26
C ASN A 38 -8.17 -8.73 11.21
N THR A 39 -6.97 -9.28 10.94
CA THR A 39 -5.78 -8.99 11.75
C THR A 39 -5.00 -7.77 11.25
N GLU A 40 -5.13 -7.41 9.96
CA GLU A 40 -4.45 -6.26 9.38
C GLU A 40 -5.46 -5.30 8.75
N LEU A 41 -5.36 -4.01 9.05
CA LEU A 41 -6.05 -2.97 8.30
C LEU A 41 -5.17 -2.56 7.11
N VAL A 42 -5.67 -2.74 5.89
CA VAL A 42 -4.93 -2.45 4.66
C VAL A 42 -5.78 -1.62 3.72
N TRP A 43 -5.10 -0.88 2.85
CA TRP A 43 -5.69 -0.13 1.77
C TRP A 43 -5.60 -0.96 0.50
N LYS A 44 -6.75 -1.21 -0.13
CA LYS A 44 -6.87 -2.00 -1.35
C LYS A 44 -7.36 -1.13 -2.49
N MET A 45 -6.77 -1.32 -3.67
CA MET A 45 -7.28 -0.81 -4.94
C MET A 45 -7.34 -1.94 -5.97
N GLY A 46 -8.40 -1.94 -6.78
CA GLY A 46 -8.63 -2.89 -7.87
C GLY A 46 -9.77 -3.86 -7.57
N THR A 47 -10.53 -4.19 -8.62
CA THR A 47 -11.78 -4.99 -8.55
C THR A 47 -11.56 -6.49 -8.72
N GLY A 48 -10.35 -6.93 -9.10
CA GLY A 48 -9.98 -8.35 -9.19
C GLY A 48 -10.50 -9.08 -10.45
N VAL A 49 -11.11 -8.37 -11.39
CA VAL A 49 -11.49 -8.93 -12.70
C VAL A 49 -10.28 -8.84 -13.63
N MET A 50 -9.48 -9.90 -13.68
CA MET A 50 -8.28 -10.06 -14.54
C MET A 50 -7.12 -9.07 -14.31
N THR A 51 -7.22 -8.15 -13.35
CA THR A 51 -6.17 -7.17 -13.02
C THR A 51 -5.48 -7.49 -11.69
N ALA A 52 -4.21 -7.12 -11.55
CA ALA A 52 -3.50 -7.23 -10.27
C ALA A 52 -4.15 -6.34 -9.20
N MET A 53 -4.29 -6.85 -7.98
CA MET A 53 -4.78 -6.08 -6.84
C MET A 53 -3.62 -5.37 -6.16
N HIS A 54 -3.83 -4.10 -5.83
CA HIS A 54 -2.88 -3.26 -5.14
C HIS A 54 -3.18 -3.24 -3.65
N TYR A 55 -2.14 -3.39 -2.84
CA TYR A 55 -2.25 -3.35 -1.39
C TYR A 55 -1.19 -2.44 -0.80
N ILE A 56 -1.62 -1.59 0.14
CA ILE A 56 -0.77 -0.72 0.95
C ILE A 56 -1.19 -0.86 2.41
N LYS A 57 -0.25 -1.12 3.30
CA LYS A 57 -0.44 -1.10 4.75
C LYS A 57 0.36 0.06 5.33
N LEU A 58 -0.27 0.83 6.21
CA LEU A 58 0.36 1.91 6.95
C LEU A 58 0.53 1.46 8.40
N GLU A 59 1.76 1.54 8.89
CA GLU A 59 2.10 1.30 10.29
C GLU A 59 2.84 2.52 10.82
N TYR A 60 2.50 2.96 12.02
CA TYR A 60 3.10 4.15 12.62
C TYR A 60 3.84 3.76 13.88
N ASN A 61 5.03 4.33 14.05
CA ASN A 61 5.74 4.34 15.31
C ASN A 61 5.98 5.80 15.75
N ALA A 62 6.60 6.00 16.91
CA ALA A 62 6.77 7.33 17.50
C ALA A 62 7.64 8.29 16.65
N SER A 63 8.45 7.79 15.72
CA SER A 63 9.43 8.59 14.95
C SER A 63 9.37 8.39 13.44
N ALA A 64 8.57 7.45 12.95
CA ALA A 64 8.51 7.05 11.55
C ALA A 64 7.19 6.35 11.21
N MET A 65 6.82 6.47 9.94
CA MET A 65 5.75 5.71 9.33
C MET A 65 6.37 4.64 8.43
N ARG A 66 5.98 3.39 8.65
CA ARG A 66 6.32 2.25 7.84
C ARG A 66 5.18 1.98 6.85
N ILE A 67 5.49 2.12 5.57
CA ILE A 67 4.58 1.82 4.47
C ILE A 67 4.97 0.47 3.87
N SER A 68 4.06 -0.51 3.91
CA SER A 68 4.26 -1.82 3.28
C SER A 68 3.37 -1.93 2.04
N GLY A 69 3.96 -2.10 0.86
CA GLY A 69 3.24 -2.26 -0.40
C GLY A 69 3.49 -3.60 -1.07
N TRP A 70 2.45 -4.17 -1.66
CA TRP A 70 2.54 -5.39 -2.48
C TRP A 70 1.44 -5.43 -3.53
N VAL A 71 1.62 -6.31 -4.50
CA VAL A 71 0.60 -6.64 -5.49
C VAL A 71 0.22 -8.11 -5.39
N GLN A 72 -1.03 -8.42 -5.68
CA GLN A 72 -1.51 -9.79 -5.84
C GLN A 72 -1.94 -9.98 -7.29
N ILE A 73 -1.27 -10.87 -8.02
CA ILE A 73 -1.54 -11.12 -9.44
C ILE A 73 -2.24 -12.47 -9.57
N GLY A 74 -3.51 -12.48 -9.96
CA GLY A 74 -4.32 -13.69 -10.13
C GLY A 74 -5.78 -13.38 -10.46
N VAL A 75 -6.58 -14.43 -10.68
CA VAL A 75 -8.04 -14.31 -10.86
C VAL A 75 -8.69 -14.16 -9.47
N GLY A 76 -9.14 -12.95 -9.14
CA GLY A 76 -9.71 -12.63 -7.84
C GLY A 76 -8.73 -12.76 -6.66
N SER A 77 -9.26 -12.67 -5.43
CA SER A 77 -8.49 -12.76 -4.17
C SER A 77 -7.95 -14.16 -3.86
N VAL A 78 -8.31 -15.18 -4.63
CA VAL A 78 -8.05 -16.60 -4.34
C VAL A 78 -6.92 -17.21 -5.18
N GLY A 79 -6.53 -16.60 -6.30
CA GLY A 79 -5.59 -17.21 -7.26
C GLY A 79 -4.15 -16.69 -7.22
N GLY A 80 -3.91 -15.51 -6.65
CA GLY A 80 -2.58 -14.86 -6.71
C GLY A 80 -1.80 -14.94 -5.41
N LYS A 81 -0.48 -15.19 -5.48
CA LYS A 81 0.43 -15.01 -4.33
C LYS A 81 0.79 -13.53 -4.17
N GLU A 82 1.06 -13.08 -2.94
CA GLU A 82 1.66 -11.75 -2.69
C GLU A 82 2.99 -11.62 -3.44
N ARG A 83 3.18 -10.49 -4.10
CA ARG A 83 4.42 -10.15 -4.80
C ARG A 83 4.88 -8.76 -4.40
N ASP A 84 6.19 -8.66 -4.19
CA ASP A 84 6.84 -7.41 -3.88
C ASP A 84 6.80 -6.47 -5.08
N LEU A 85 7.16 -5.22 -4.85
CA LEU A 85 7.15 -4.20 -5.90
C LEU A 85 8.42 -4.25 -6.79
N LYS A 86 9.27 -5.26 -6.63
CA LYS A 86 10.52 -5.45 -7.40
C LYS A 86 10.34 -6.44 -8.56
N GLY A 87 11.12 -6.28 -9.62
CA GLY A 87 11.15 -7.20 -10.76
C GLY A 87 10.13 -6.92 -11.87
N PHE A 88 10.33 -7.58 -13.02
CA PHE A 88 9.67 -7.23 -14.29
C PHE A 88 8.24 -7.80 -14.45
N VAL A 89 7.94 -8.97 -13.87
CA VAL A 89 6.62 -9.60 -14.01
C VAL A 89 5.58 -8.83 -13.20
N GLY A 90 4.62 -8.21 -13.88
CA GLY A 90 3.65 -7.30 -13.26
C GLY A 90 4.22 -5.92 -12.95
N ALA A 91 5.19 -5.44 -13.74
CA ALA A 91 5.84 -4.15 -13.51
C ALA A 91 4.86 -2.96 -13.49
N ILE A 92 3.80 -2.97 -14.31
CA ILE A 92 2.81 -1.88 -14.36
C ILE A 92 2.08 -1.72 -13.01
N PRO A 93 1.38 -2.75 -12.47
CA PRO A 93 0.73 -2.62 -11.18
C PRO A 93 1.74 -2.36 -10.04
N LYS A 94 2.94 -2.96 -10.09
CA LYS A 94 4.00 -2.67 -9.12
C LYS A 94 4.42 -1.20 -9.13
N LYS A 95 4.60 -0.62 -10.32
CA LYS A 95 4.92 0.80 -10.50
C LYS A 95 3.79 1.70 -10.01
N SER A 96 2.54 1.31 -10.22
CA SER A 96 1.39 2.03 -9.69
C SER A 96 1.45 2.14 -8.16
N VAL A 97 1.67 1.02 -7.46
CA VAL A 97 1.79 1.04 -5.99
C VAL A 97 3.00 1.87 -5.54
N LEU A 98 4.15 1.73 -6.21
CA LEU A 98 5.34 2.54 -5.90
C LEU A 98 5.07 4.04 -6.03
N ASN A 99 4.42 4.46 -7.12
CA ASN A 99 4.07 5.86 -7.34
C ASN A 99 3.17 6.39 -6.20
N THR A 100 2.21 5.60 -5.74
CA THR A 100 1.35 5.99 -4.60
C THR A 100 2.16 6.12 -3.32
N ILE A 101 3.09 5.20 -3.05
CA ILE A 101 3.99 5.29 -1.88
C ILE A 101 4.87 6.53 -1.96
N GLU A 102 5.39 6.87 -3.15
CA GLU A 102 6.17 8.09 -3.37
C GLU A 102 5.35 9.36 -3.15
N LYS A 103 4.08 9.40 -3.60
CA LYS A 103 3.16 10.51 -3.32
C LYS A 103 2.93 10.71 -1.82
N ILE A 104 2.72 9.61 -1.09
CA ILE A 104 2.58 9.66 0.38
C ILE A 104 3.86 10.22 1.00
N LYS A 105 5.03 9.72 0.59
CA LYS A 105 6.31 10.22 1.07
C LYS A 105 6.51 11.71 0.79
N ALA A 106 6.15 12.16 -0.41
CA ALA A 106 6.25 13.58 -0.79
C ALA A 106 5.29 14.48 0.01
N ALA A 107 4.10 13.98 0.36
CA ALA A 107 3.13 14.72 1.17
C ALA A 107 3.52 14.83 2.65
N LEU A 108 4.45 14.01 3.12
CA LEU A 108 4.87 13.93 4.52
C LEU A 108 6.28 14.49 4.79
N ALA A 109 7.04 14.79 3.73
CA ALA A 109 8.40 15.33 3.79
C ALA A 109 8.42 16.81 4.18
#